data_AF-A0A167KX36-F1
#
_entry.id   AF-A0A167KX36-F1
#
_cell.length_a   1.000
_cell.length_b   1.000
_cell.length_c   1.000
_cell.angle_alpha   90.00
_cell.angle_beta   90.00
_cell.angle_gamma   90.00
#
_symmetry.space_group_name_H-M   'P 1'
#
loop_
_entity.id
_entity.type
_entity.pdbx_description
1 polymer ?
#
loop_
_entity_poly.entity_id
_entity_poly.type
_entity_poly.pdbx_seq_one_letter_code
_entity_poly.pdbx_strand_id
1 'polypeptide(L)'
;MTKHNAIFILFCGDEITSNKTVYAPSSLSAEGYIHACTAEQVKDVYQHFYASLDDVKVAVVDPRLIHAQLIFEAPSERLGSHTLFPHIYGKLNTDAIVDVVEYSLFAHREVSSSLLDVLAHYRFLRLPVEGTLYKSTWRANTELHDNKPIGTAMIGMYCHALKSVSCFHRLTHDEVWHFYQGDAFNLYLLYPDGHVETVVMGPDFKQGQQLQYRIPAGVWQAGELSEFGQYAIFGCTMAPGFTGDCFEAADHQVLKIDYPEVADICDRLAVNHHETKMPAGFAS
;
A
#
# COMPACT_ATOMS: atom_id res chain seq x y z
N MET A 1 -21.15 -13.35 13.78
CA MET A 1 -20.35 -13.38 12.54
C MET A 1 -18.91 -13.55 12.95
N THR A 2 -18.28 -14.67 12.61
CA THR A 2 -16.84 -14.87 12.77
C THR A 2 -16.12 -13.76 12.02
N LYS A 3 -15.30 -12.96 12.71
CA LYS A 3 -14.42 -11.97 12.06
C LYS A 3 -13.40 -12.76 11.25
N HIS A 4 -13.65 -12.92 9.96
CA HIS A 4 -12.71 -13.55 9.06
C HIS A 4 -11.71 -12.48 8.62
N ASN A 5 -10.66 -12.30 9.43
CA ASN A 5 -9.52 -11.46 9.07
C ASN A 5 -8.66 -12.18 8.02
N ALA A 6 -7.78 -11.44 7.36
CA ALA A 6 -6.97 -12.01 6.29
C ALA A 6 -6.10 -13.17 6.80
N ILE A 7 -5.90 -14.16 5.93
CA ILE A 7 -4.79 -15.12 6.06
C ILE A 7 -3.72 -14.75 5.04
N PHE A 8 -2.50 -15.21 5.28
CA PHE A 8 -1.33 -14.81 4.51
C PHE A 8 -0.62 -16.03 3.94
N ILE A 9 -0.16 -15.91 2.70
CA ILE A 9 0.68 -16.92 2.05
C ILE A 9 2.02 -16.26 1.74
N LEU A 10 3.11 -16.84 2.21
CA LEU A 10 4.46 -16.44 1.81
C LEU A 10 4.86 -17.26 0.59
N PHE A 11 5.56 -16.62 -0.35
CA PHE A 11 6.08 -17.24 -1.56
C PHE A 11 7.28 -16.43 -2.09
N CYS A 12 8.06 -17.02 -2.99
CA CYS A 12 9.21 -16.35 -3.62
C CYS A 12 8.95 -16.07 -5.09
N GLY A 13 9.53 -15.02 -5.63
CA GLY A 13 9.47 -14.77 -7.07
C GLY A 13 8.06 -14.41 -7.55
N ASP A 14 7.73 -14.91 -8.75
CA ASP A 14 6.48 -14.60 -9.46
C ASP A 14 5.53 -15.82 -9.48
N GLU A 15 5.41 -16.53 -8.36
CA GLU A 15 4.48 -17.66 -8.27
C GLU A 15 3.03 -17.22 -8.46
N ILE A 16 2.67 -16.05 -7.92
CA ILE A 16 1.36 -15.41 -8.01
C ILE A 16 1.46 -14.24 -8.98
N THR A 17 0.85 -14.37 -10.16
CA THR A 17 0.82 -13.32 -11.19
C THR A 17 -0.58 -13.09 -11.70
N SER A 18 -0.83 -11.90 -12.24
CA SER A 18 -2.12 -11.47 -12.78
C SER A 18 -2.67 -12.36 -13.91
N ASN A 19 -1.80 -13.12 -14.59
CA ASN A 19 -2.18 -14.01 -15.70
C ASN A 19 -2.69 -15.38 -15.22
N LYS A 20 -2.52 -15.73 -13.94
CA LYS A 20 -2.99 -17.00 -13.39
C LYS A 20 -4.37 -16.82 -12.74
N THR A 21 -5.30 -17.71 -13.07
CA THR A 21 -6.62 -17.77 -12.43
C THR A 21 -6.63 -18.61 -11.16
N VAL A 22 -5.57 -19.41 -10.95
CA VAL A 22 -5.40 -20.26 -9.77
C VAL A 22 -3.94 -20.27 -9.30
N TYR A 23 -3.75 -20.35 -7.99
CA TYR A 23 -2.48 -20.58 -7.32
C TYR A 23 -2.40 -22.02 -6.79
N ALA A 24 -1.29 -22.69 -7.07
CA ALA A 24 -1.05 -24.09 -6.76
C ALA A 24 0.46 -24.33 -6.56
N PRO A 25 1.00 -24.04 -5.35
CA PRO A 25 2.40 -24.26 -5.03
C PRO A 25 2.73 -25.75 -4.92
N SER A 26 4.03 -26.07 -4.83
CA SER A 26 4.53 -27.45 -4.73
C SER A 26 3.95 -28.22 -3.53
N SER A 27 3.72 -27.54 -2.40
CA SER A 27 3.10 -28.12 -1.19
C SER A 27 1.73 -28.75 -1.47
N LEU A 28 0.92 -28.16 -2.36
CA LEU A 28 -0.37 -28.75 -2.72
C LEU A 28 -0.21 -30.15 -3.34
N SER A 29 0.82 -30.36 -4.16
CA SER A 29 1.10 -31.65 -4.79
C SER A 29 1.84 -32.63 -3.87
N ALA A 30 2.69 -32.12 -2.97
CA ALA A 30 3.52 -32.94 -2.10
C ALA A 30 2.80 -33.35 -0.80
N GLU A 31 1.98 -32.47 -0.23
CA GLU A 31 1.36 -32.61 1.09
C GLU A 31 -0.17 -32.62 1.03
N GLY A 32 -0.76 -32.15 -0.08
CA GLY A 32 -2.21 -32.15 -0.30
C GLY A 32 -2.91 -30.84 0.06
N TYR A 33 -2.17 -29.83 0.52
CA TYR A 33 -2.72 -28.52 0.91
C TYR A 33 -1.70 -27.38 0.71
N ILE A 34 -2.21 -26.15 0.68
CA ILE A 34 -1.39 -24.92 0.63
C ILE A 34 -1.23 -24.41 2.07
N HIS A 35 0.00 -24.11 2.48
CA HIS A 35 0.26 -23.45 3.76
C HIS A 35 -0.12 -21.98 3.70
N ALA A 36 -0.90 -21.55 4.68
CA ALA A 36 -1.13 -20.15 4.99
C ALA A 36 -0.82 -19.91 6.47
N CYS A 37 -0.84 -18.64 6.88
CA CYS A 37 -0.59 -18.23 8.25
C CYS A 37 -1.46 -17.01 8.63
N THR A 38 -1.61 -16.76 9.93
CA THR A 38 -2.22 -15.52 10.44
C THR A 38 -1.18 -14.40 10.50
N ALA A 39 -1.61 -13.14 10.70
CA ALA A 39 -0.70 -11.99 10.77
C ALA A 39 0.41 -12.16 11.81
N GLU A 40 0.08 -12.71 12.98
CA GLU A 40 1.02 -12.98 14.07
C GLU A 40 2.07 -14.04 13.71
N GLN A 41 1.69 -14.98 12.84
CA GLN A 41 2.53 -16.11 12.43
C GLN A 41 3.49 -15.76 11.29
N VAL A 42 3.21 -14.70 10.51
CA VAL A 42 4.00 -14.35 9.31
C VAL A 42 5.50 -14.23 9.61
N LYS A 43 5.87 -13.61 10.74
CA LYS A 43 7.27 -13.44 11.12
C LYS A 43 7.96 -14.78 11.40
N ASP A 44 7.31 -15.66 12.16
CA ASP A 44 7.87 -16.97 12.51
C ASP A 44 7.99 -17.86 11.26
N VAL A 45 7.00 -17.81 10.37
CA VAL A 45 7.01 -18.53 9.08
C VAL A 45 8.16 -18.02 8.20
N TYR A 46 8.32 -16.70 8.09
CA TYR A 46 9.44 -16.12 7.35
C TYR A 46 10.78 -16.56 7.91
N GLN A 47 10.98 -16.43 9.23
CA GLN A 47 12.24 -16.74 9.88
C GLN A 47 12.66 -18.20 9.69
N HIS A 48 11.69 -19.11 9.69
CA HIS A 48 11.97 -20.53 9.60
C HIS A 48 12.14 -21.02 8.16
N PHE A 49 11.31 -20.55 7.22
CA PHE A 49 11.26 -21.09 5.85
C PHE A 49 11.86 -20.19 4.77
N TYR A 50 11.90 -18.87 4.98
CA TYR A 50 12.19 -17.89 3.92
C TYR A 50 13.38 -16.96 4.20
N ALA A 51 13.94 -16.97 5.42
CA ALA A 51 14.96 -15.99 5.83
C ALA A 51 16.25 -15.99 5.01
N SER A 52 16.57 -17.08 4.32
CA SER A 52 17.73 -17.20 3.42
C SER A 52 17.38 -16.95 1.95
N LEU A 53 16.15 -16.57 1.64
CA LEU A 53 15.66 -16.36 0.29
C LEU A 53 15.51 -14.86 0.02
N ASP A 54 15.75 -14.47 -1.23
CA ASP A 54 15.46 -13.14 -1.74
C ASP A 54 14.06 -13.12 -2.37
N ASP A 55 13.52 -11.92 -2.64
CA ASP A 55 12.24 -11.70 -3.33
C ASP A 55 11.06 -12.47 -2.68
N VAL A 56 11.01 -12.41 -1.35
CA VAL A 56 9.93 -13.02 -0.55
C VAL A 56 8.75 -12.06 -0.49
N LYS A 57 7.59 -12.53 -0.94
CA LYS A 57 6.34 -11.77 -0.97
C LYS A 57 5.32 -12.39 0.00
N VAL A 58 4.36 -11.57 0.39
CA VAL A 58 3.23 -11.92 1.25
C VAL A 58 1.95 -11.64 0.46
N ALA A 59 1.21 -12.69 0.11
CA ALA A 59 -0.13 -12.57 -0.42
C ALA A 59 -1.14 -12.38 0.72
N VAL A 60 -1.97 -11.34 0.62
CA VAL A 60 -3.08 -11.07 1.51
C VAL A 60 -4.32 -11.76 0.94
N VAL A 61 -4.83 -12.77 1.64
CA VAL A 61 -5.94 -13.60 1.17
C VAL A 61 -7.18 -13.32 2.00
N ASP A 62 -8.29 -13.03 1.31
CA ASP A 62 -9.61 -12.96 1.92
C ASP A 62 -10.18 -14.39 2.04
N PRO A 63 -10.22 -14.97 3.26
CA PRO A 63 -10.73 -16.34 3.45
C PRO A 63 -12.21 -16.49 3.08
N ARG A 64 -12.98 -15.39 2.97
CA ARG A 64 -14.40 -15.41 2.59
C ARG A 64 -14.60 -15.67 1.09
N LEU A 65 -13.55 -15.45 0.29
CA LEU A 65 -13.55 -15.64 -1.16
C LEU A 65 -12.93 -16.98 -1.58
N ILE A 66 -12.38 -17.77 -0.65
CA ILE A 66 -11.74 -19.04 -0.98
C ILE A 66 -12.81 -20.08 -1.36
N HIS A 67 -12.67 -20.68 -2.55
CA HIS A 67 -13.54 -21.77 -3.00
C HIS A 67 -13.18 -23.13 -2.40
N ALA A 68 -11.88 -23.35 -2.15
CA ALA A 68 -11.37 -24.58 -1.54
C ALA A 68 -11.67 -24.65 -0.03
N GLN A 69 -11.51 -25.83 0.57
CA GLN A 69 -11.73 -25.99 1.99
C GLN A 69 -10.56 -25.37 2.78
N LEU A 70 -10.87 -24.47 3.71
CA LEU A 70 -9.91 -23.87 4.65
C LEU A 70 -10.06 -24.53 6.03
N ILE A 71 -8.99 -25.13 6.55
CA ILE A 71 -8.95 -25.80 7.86
C ILE A 71 -7.85 -25.18 8.71
N PHE A 72 -8.15 -24.92 9.99
CA PHE A 72 -7.14 -24.56 10.99
C PHE A 72 -6.75 -25.80 11.78
N GLU A 73 -5.52 -26.26 11.65
CA GLU A 73 -5.05 -27.50 12.27
C GLU A 73 -3.57 -27.40 12.67
N ALA A 74 -3.11 -28.37 13.46
CA ALA A 74 -1.73 -28.40 13.91
C ALA A 74 -0.77 -28.52 12.70
N PRO A 75 0.34 -27.77 12.70
CA PRO A 75 1.32 -27.88 11.63
C PRO A 75 2.04 -29.23 11.72
N SER A 76 2.56 -29.71 10.59
CA SER A 76 3.40 -30.93 10.53
C SER A 76 4.68 -30.78 11.37
N GLU A 77 5.21 -29.56 11.45
CA GLU A 77 6.32 -29.18 12.30
C GLU A 77 5.91 -28.04 13.24
N ARG A 78 6.31 -28.13 14.51
CA ARG A 78 5.99 -27.10 15.51
C ARG A 78 6.74 -25.81 15.19
N LEU A 79 5.99 -24.73 14.97
CA LEU A 79 6.54 -23.40 14.74
C LEU A 79 6.20 -22.46 15.90
N GLY A 80 7.20 -22.13 16.71
CA GLY A 80 7.05 -21.25 17.87
C GLY A 80 6.06 -21.78 18.92
N SER A 81 5.23 -20.87 19.44
CA SER A 81 4.15 -21.18 20.38
C SER A 81 2.79 -21.42 19.68
N HIS A 82 2.74 -21.28 18.36
CA HIS A 82 1.51 -21.40 17.59
C HIS A 82 1.05 -22.86 17.47
N THR A 83 -0.24 -23.09 17.66
CA THR A 83 -0.82 -24.44 17.70
C THR A 83 -1.68 -24.78 16.49
N LEU A 84 -2.19 -23.79 15.75
CA LEU A 84 -3.05 -23.97 14.59
C LEU A 84 -2.61 -23.05 13.45
N PHE A 85 -2.50 -23.61 12.24
CA PHE A 85 -2.21 -22.89 11.00
C PHE A 85 -3.35 -23.11 10.00
N PRO A 86 -3.71 -22.09 9.19
CA PRO A 86 -4.64 -22.27 8.10
C PRO A 86 -4.00 -23.08 6.96
N HIS A 87 -4.67 -24.14 6.54
CA HIS A 87 -4.35 -24.94 5.36
C HIS A 87 -5.50 -24.91 4.36
N ILE A 88 -5.16 -24.69 3.09
CA ILE A 88 -6.14 -24.64 1.99
C ILE A 88 -6.04 -25.95 1.20
N TYR A 89 -7.09 -26.76 1.29
CA TYR A 89 -7.20 -28.07 0.65
C TYR A 89 -7.76 -27.93 -0.77
N GLY A 90 -6.88 -27.60 -1.71
CA GLY A 90 -7.19 -27.42 -3.12
C GLY A 90 -6.43 -26.26 -3.74
N LYS A 91 -6.67 -26.04 -5.04
CA LYS A 91 -6.13 -24.86 -5.75
C LYS A 91 -6.80 -23.60 -5.19
N LEU A 92 -6.01 -22.56 -4.91
CA LEU A 92 -6.54 -21.27 -4.49
C LEU A 92 -6.98 -20.47 -5.71
N ASN A 93 -8.21 -19.97 -5.73
CA ASN A 93 -8.69 -19.04 -6.75
C ASN A 93 -8.05 -17.65 -6.53
N THR A 94 -7.45 -17.06 -7.56
CA THR A 94 -6.61 -15.85 -7.41
C THR A 94 -7.40 -14.59 -7.08
N ASP A 95 -8.71 -14.58 -7.30
CA ASP A 95 -9.61 -13.50 -6.84
C ASP A 95 -9.76 -13.45 -5.31
N ALA A 96 -9.44 -14.53 -4.59
CA ALA A 96 -9.32 -14.50 -3.12
C ALA A 96 -8.05 -13.78 -2.64
N ILE A 97 -7.06 -13.55 -3.51
CA ILE A 97 -5.86 -12.79 -3.20
C ILE A 97 -6.15 -11.31 -3.47
N VAL A 98 -6.26 -10.52 -2.40
CA VAL A 98 -6.72 -9.12 -2.46
C VAL A 98 -5.57 -8.10 -2.51
N ASP A 99 -4.37 -8.50 -2.10
CA ASP A 99 -3.13 -7.73 -2.29
C ASP A 99 -1.92 -8.68 -2.29
N VAL A 100 -0.80 -8.21 -2.84
CA VAL A 100 0.52 -8.86 -2.75
C VAL A 100 1.54 -7.78 -2.41
N VAL A 101 2.32 -8.02 -1.36
CA VAL A 101 3.30 -7.05 -0.85
C VAL A 101 4.65 -7.72 -0.61
N GLU A 102 5.74 -7.01 -0.85
CA GLU A 102 7.07 -7.44 -0.43
C GLU A 102 7.09 -7.70 1.08
N TYR A 103 7.74 -8.77 1.52
CA TYR A 103 7.79 -9.10 2.95
C TYR A 103 8.35 -7.94 3.79
N SER A 104 9.35 -7.22 3.28
CA SER A 104 9.94 -6.04 3.93
C SER A 104 8.93 -4.91 4.17
N LEU A 105 7.85 -4.88 3.38
CA LEU A 105 6.77 -3.91 3.46
C LEU A 105 5.56 -4.41 4.27
N PHE A 106 5.52 -5.68 4.67
CA PHE A 106 4.47 -6.18 5.56
C PHE A 106 4.74 -5.80 7.02
N ALA A 107 3.79 -5.17 7.70
CA ALA A 107 4.00 -4.64 9.05
C ALA A 107 3.72 -5.63 10.18
N HIS A 108 3.48 -6.91 9.88
CA HIS A 108 3.08 -7.94 10.87
C HIS A 108 1.83 -7.54 11.66
N ARG A 109 0.88 -6.88 10.99
CA ARG A 109 -0.40 -6.45 11.57
C ARG A 109 -1.55 -7.18 10.90
N GLU A 110 -2.61 -7.33 11.67
CA GLU A 110 -3.86 -7.90 11.19
C GLU A 110 -4.49 -7.04 10.10
N VAL A 111 -5.01 -7.68 9.05
CA VAL A 111 -5.85 -7.05 8.03
C VAL A 111 -7.28 -7.45 8.35
N SER A 112 -8.05 -6.48 8.86
CA SER A 112 -9.42 -6.72 9.31
C SER A 112 -10.38 -6.99 8.15
N SER A 113 -11.53 -7.60 8.43
CA SER A 113 -12.57 -7.84 7.43
C SER A 113 -13.04 -6.57 6.70
N SER A 114 -13.11 -5.43 7.40
CA SER A 114 -13.47 -4.15 6.77
C SER A 114 -12.40 -3.65 5.81
N LEU A 115 -11.13 -3.90 6.12
CA LEU A 115 -10.02 -3.56 5.24
C LEU A 115 -10.00 -4.50 4.02
N LEU A 116 -10.31 -5.79 4.23
CA LEU A 116 -10.50 -6.75 3.14
C LEU A 116 -11.60 -6.31 2.17
N ASP A 117 -12.73 -5.75 2.65
CA ASP A 117 -13.80 -5.25 1.78
C ASP A 117 -13.29 -4.15 0.83
N VAL A 118 -12.48 -3.22 1.35
CA VAL A 118 -11.89 -2.13 0.57
C VAL A 118 -10.86 -2.66 -0.44
N LEU A 119 -9.94 -3.52 0.00
CA LEU A 119 -8.92 -4.15 -0.86
C LEU A 119 -9.57 -4.98 -1.97
N ALA A 120 -10.57 -5.80 -1.64
CA ALA A 120 -11.28 -6.65 -2.59
C ALA A 120 -12.08 -5.83 -3.61
N HIS A 121 -12.64 -4.69 -3.20
CA HIS A 121 -13.40 -3.80 -4.08
C HIS A 121 -12.49 -3.04 -5.06
N TYR A 122 -11.48 -2.35 -4.54
CA TYR A 122 -10.66 -1.48 -5.39
C TYR A 122 -9.58 -2.25 -6.15
N ARG A 123 -9.03 -3.33 -5.59
CA ARG A 123 -7.87 -4.06 -6.14
C ARG A 123 -6.77 -3.08 -6.50
N PHE A 124 -6.29 -2.38 -5.48
CA PHE A 124 -5.30 -1.32 -5.62
C PHE A 124 -4.03 -1.84 -6.29
N LEU A 125 -3.37 -0.95 -7.03
CA LEU A 125 -2.00 -1.10 -7.48
C LEU A 125 -1.09 -0.36 -6.48
N ARG A 126 0.22 -0.58 -6.59
CA ARG A 126 1.23 0.21 -5.87
C ARG A 126 1.77 1.30 -6.79
N LEU A 127 1.83 2.54 -6.33
CA LEU A 127 2.55 3.59 -7.03
C LEU A 127 4.05 3.22 -7.08
N PRO A 128 4.70 3.32 -8.25
CA PRO A 128 6.14 3.22 -8.34
C PRO A 128 6.80 4.24 -7.40
N VAL A 129 8.06 3.98 -7.02
CA VAL A 129 8.88 4.85 -6.14
C VAL A 129 8.41 4.91 -4.68
N GLU A 130 7.14 5.18 -4.41
CA GLU A 130 6.61 5.41 -3.06
C GLU A 130 5.87 4.21 -2.44
N GLY A 131 5.26 3.34 -3.25
CA GLY A 131 4.56 2.17 -2.74
C GLY A 131 3.16 2.44 -2.16
N THR A 132 2.58 3.63 -2.39
CA THR A 132 1.19 3.94 -2.04
C THR A 132 0.22 3.03 -2.78
N LEU A 133 -0.78 2.51 -2.08
CA LEU A 133 -1.93 1.83 -2.70
C LEU A 133 -2.80 2.85 -3.42
N TYR A 134 -2.99 2.68 -4.73
CA TYR A 134 -3.74 3.61 -5.56
C TYR A 134 -4.48 2.92 -6.71
N LYS A 135 -5.45 3.63 -7.29
CA LYS A 135 -6.08 3.30 -8.56
C LYS A 135 -6.49 4.57 -9.28
N SER A 136 -6.12 4.70 -10.55
CA SER A 136 -6.65 5.77 -11.40
C SER A 136 -8.14 5.56 -11.62
N THR A 137 -8.94 6.60 -11.35
CA THR A 137 -10.40 6.56 -11.49
C THR A 137 -10.88 7.40 -12.67
N TRP A 138 -10.10 8.40 -13.07
CA TRP A 138 -10.39 9.24 -14.22
C TRP A 138 -9.11 9.79 -14.85
N ARG A 139 -9.08 9.78 -16.18
CA ARG A 139 -8.17 10.55 -17.02
C ARG A 139 -9.02 11.24 -18.08
N ALA A 140 -8.87 12.54 -18.25
CA ALA A 140 -9.62 13.27 -19.25
C ALA A 140 -9.26 12.80 -20.67
N ASN A 141 -10.26 12.61 -21.53
CA ASN A 141 -10.05 12.38 -22.96
C ASN A 141 -9.65 13.65 -23.72
N THR A 142 -9.89 14.81 -23.11
CA THR A 142 -9.45 16.11 -23.65
C THR A 142 -8.04 16.38 -23.19
N GLU A 143 -7.20 16.85 -24.12
CA GLU A 143 -5.80 17.16 -23.89
C GLU A 143 -5.53 18.66 -24.05
N LEU A 144 -4.46 19.11 -23.41
CA LEU A 144 -3.82 20.40 -23.61
C LEU A 144 -2.99 20.38 -24.91
N HIS A 145 -2.43 21.53 -25.29
CA HIS A 145 -1.62 21.67 -26.51
C HIS A 145 -0.34 20.80 -26.53
N ASP A 146 0.13 20.36 -25.37
CA ASP A 146 1.29 19.49 -25.20
C ASP A 146 0.90 18.00 -25.04
N ASN A 147 -0.33 17.63 -25.42
CA ASN A 147 -0.92 16.28 -25.31
C ASN A 147 -1.07 15.77 -23.87
N LYS A 148 -0.98 16.63 -22.85
CA LYS A 148 -1.27 16.24 -21.47
C LYS A 148 -2.77 16.28 -21.21
N PRO A 149 -3.33 15.36 -20.40
CA PRO A 149 -4.75 15.40 -20.07
C PRO A 149 -5.10 16.69 -19.34
N ILE A 150 -6.27 17.28 -19.61
CA ILE A 150 -6.72 18.47 -18.88
C ILE A 150 -6.98 18.21 -17.40
N GLY A 151 -7.14 16.93 -17.01
CA GLY A 151 -7.26 16.52 -15.62
C GLY A 151 -7.22 15.02 -15.40
N THR A 152 -6.91 14.63 -14.17
CA THR A 152 -6.90 13.23 -13.69
C THR A 152 -7.46 13.16 -12.28
N ALA A 153 -8.01 12.00 -11.93
CA ALA A 153 -8.31 11.65 -10.54
C ALA A 153 -7.85 10.23 -10.22
N MET A 154 -7.49 10.02 -8.97
CA MET A 154 -7.21 8.71 -8.39
C MET A 154 -7.89 8.55 -7.04
N ILE A 155 -8.06 7.29 -6.64
CA ILE A 155 -8.38 6.92 -5.27
C ILE A 155 -7.20 6.15 -4.69
N GLY A 156 -6.85 6.46 -3.45
CA GLY A 156 -5.73 5.86 -2.73
C GLY A 156 -6.14 5.39 -1.35
N MET A 157 -5.28 4.57 -0.74
CA MET A 157 -5.48 4.12 0.63
C MET A 157 -4.17 4.10 1.40
N TYR A 158 -4.11 4.83 2.52
CA TYR A 158 -3.06 4.61 3.51
C TYR A 158 -3.44 3.45 4.41
N CYS A 159 -2.46 2.62 4.76
CA CYS A 159 -2.69 1.41 5.54
C CYS A 159 -1.40 0.97 6.23
N HIS A 160 -1.44 0.89 7.57
CA HIS A 160 -0.30 0.46 8.36
C HIS A 160 0.08 -1.00 8.11
N ALA A 161 -0.89 -1.91 7.99
CA ALA A 161 -0.62 -3.34 7.81
C ALA A 161 0.18 -3.63 6.52
N LEU A 162 -0.01 -2.77 5.51
CA LEU A 162 0.54 -2.93 4.17
C LEU A 162 1.57 -1.84 3.83
N LYS A 163 2.05 -1.08 4.83
CA LYS A 163 2.95 0.09 4.71
C LYS A 163 2.65 0.97 3.49
N SER A 164 1.39 1.30 3.30
CA SER A 164 0.97 2.23 2.25
C SER A 164 1.07 3.65 2.80
N VAL A 165 2.05 4.40 2.30
CA VAL A 165 2.38 5.80 2.64
C VAL A 165 2.80 6.50 1.35
N SER A 166 2.65 7.82 1.28
CA SER A 166 3.24 8.64 0.22
C SER A 166 4.56 9.23 0.69
N CYS A 167 5.63 8.86 0.02
CA CYS A 167 6.98 9.36 0.28
C CYS A 167 7.12 10.81 -0.20
N PHE A 168 8.14 11.52 0.31
CA PHE A 168 8.38 12.90 -0.09
C PHE A 168 8.59 13.03 -1.61
N HIS A 169 7.74 13.82 -2.23
CA HIS A 169 7.79 14.17 -3.64
C HIS A 169 7.22 15.57 -3.85
N ARG A 170 7.41 16.14 -5.04
CA ARG A 170 6.75 17.38 -5.45
C ARG A 170 6.22 17.26 -6.86
N LEU A 171 5.26 18.11 -7.17
CA LEU A 171 4.60 18.16 -8.46
C LEU A 171 4.80 19.52 -9.12
N THR A 172 4.83 19.55 -10.45
CA THR A 172 4.89 20.82 -11.21
C THR A 172 3.54 21.53 -11.33
N HIS A 173 2.46 20.89 -10.85
CA HIS A 173 1.10 21.43 -10.82
C HIS A 173 0.48 21.21 -9.44
N ASP A 174 -0.54 22.01 -9.12
CA ASP A 174 -1.30 21.84 -7.88
C ASP A 174 -1.97 20.47 -7.82
N GLU A 175 -2.04 19.90 -6.62
CA GLU A 175 -2.78 18.68 -6.33
C GLU A 175 -3.83 18.94 -5.25
N VAL A 176 -5.05 18.46 -5.50
CA VAL A 176 -6.16 18.56 -4.55
C VAL A 176 -6.37 17.20 -3.89
N TRP A 177 -6.10 17.13 -2.60
CA TRP A 177 -6.32 15.98 -1.74
C TRP A 177 -7.73 15.97 -1.17
N HIS A 178 -8.33 14.80 -1.09
CA HIS A 178 -9.67 14.57 -0.58
C HIS A 178 -9.65 13.43 0.44
N PHE A 179 -10.18 13.64 1.64
CA PHE A 179 -10.51 12.57 2.57
C PHE A 179 -11.88 11.98 2.20
N TYR A 180 -11.98 10.64 2.13
CA TYR A 180 -13.25 9.95 1.87
C TYR A 180 -13.75 9.13 3.06
N GLN A 181 -12.89 8.31 3.67
CA GLN A 181 -13.31 7.41 4.76
C GLN A 181 -12.11 6.93 5.57
N GLY A 182 -12.33 6.51 6.81
CA GLY A 182 -11.35 5.83 7.64
C GLY A 182 -10.81 6.74 8.74
N ASP A 183 -9.58 6.50 9.15
CA ASP A 183 -8.90 7.28 10.18
C ASP A 183 -8.24 8.53 9.60
N ALA A 184 -7.96 9.52 10.44
CA ALA A 184 -7.26 10.72 10.00
C ALA A 184 -5.84 10.39 9.52
N PHE A 185 -5.33 11.17 8.57
CA PHE A 185 -3.96 11.06 8.08
C PHE A 185 -3.30 12.43 8.00
N ASN A 186 -1.97 12.44 8.01
CA ASN A 186 -1.18 13.66 7.94
C ASN A 186 -0.69 13.87 6.52
N LEU A 187 -0.68 15.13 6.09
CA LEU A 187 0.09 15.61 4.95
C LEU A 187 1.18 16.54 5.49
N TYR A 188 2.43 16.23 5.18
CA TYR A 188 3.60 17.03 5.56
C TYR A 188 4.04 17.84 4.35
N LEU A 189 4.09 19.17 4.51
CA LEU A 189 4.36 20.11 3.43
C LEU A 189 5.63 20.91 3.77
N LEU A 190 6.63 20.85 2.90
CA LEU A 190 7.87 21.62 3.02
C LEU A 190 7.94 22.63 1.88
N TYR A 191 7.80 23.91 2.23
CA TYR A 191 7.72 25.01 1.28
C TYR A 191 9.11 25.51 0.89
N PRO A 192 9.30 26.01 -0.34
CA PRO A 192 10.61 26.49 -0.81
C PRO A 192 11.20 27.67 -0.01
N ASP A 193 10.39 28.39 0.76
CA ASP A 193 10.81 29.49 1.64
C ASP A 193 11.27 29.02 3.03
N GLY A 194 11.28 27.70 3.27
CA GLY A 194 11.64 27.09 4.55
C GLY A 194 10.46 26.90 5.50
N HIS A 195 9.24 27.30 5.13
CA HIS A 195 8.06 27.03 5.94
C HIS A 195 7.71 25.54 5.94
N VAL A 196 7.30 25.02 7.09
CA VAL A 196 6.85 23.63 7.26
C VAL A 196 5.44 23.63 7.82
N GLU A 197 4.56 22.84 7.21
CA GLU A 197 3.17 22.69 7.61
C GLU A 197 2.81 21.21 7.72
N THR A 198 1.95 20.88 8.69
CA THR A 198 1.28 19.59 8.75
C THR A 198 -0.21 19.81 8.69
N VAL A 199 -0.85 19.24 7.67
CA VAL A 199 -2.31 19.27 7.49
C VAL A 199 -2.86 17.92 7.91
N VAL A 200 -3.82 17.92 8.83
CA VAL A 200 -4.52 16.70 9.24
C VAL A 200 -5.79 16.55 8.40
N MET A 201 -5.83 15.51 7.58
CA MET A 201 -6.99 15.17 6.75
C MET A 201 -7.92 14.22 7.51
N GLY A 202 -9.21 14.53 7.55
CA GLY A 202 -10.19 13.74 8.27
C GLY A 202 -11.50 14.50 8.54
N PRO A 203 -12.49 13.85 9.17
CA PRO A 203 -13.83 14.40 9.31
C PRO A 203 -14.05 15.25 10.57
N ASP A 204 -13.08 15.34 11.49
CA ASP A 204 -13.26 16.06 12.75
C ASP A 204 -12.91 17.55 12.65
N PHE A 205 -13.89 18.35 12.22
CA PHE A 205 -13.75 19.80 12.08
C PHE A 205 -13.46 20.53 13.40
N LYS A 206 -13.86 19.96 14.56
CA LYS A 206 -13.59 20.60 15.85
C LYS A 206 -12.10 20.57 16.18
N GLN A 207 -11.39 19.60 15.63
CA GLN A 207 -9.95 19.42 15.72
C GLN A 207 -9.19 20.07 14.54
N GLY A 208 -9.89 20.83 13.69
CA GLY A 208 -9.30 21.52 12.54
C GLY A 208 -8.98 20.61 11.34
N GLN A 209 -9.45 19.36 11.34
CA GLN A 209 -9.22 18.44 10.23
C GLN A 209 -9.88 18.92 8.94
N GLN A 210 -9.23 18.61 7.82
CA GLN A 210 -9.68 19.01 6.49
C GLN A 210 -10.24 17.82 5.72
N LEU A 211 -11.38 18.01 5.05
CA LEU A 211 -11.89 17.03 4.09
C LEU A 211 -11.25 17.20 2.70
N GLN A 212 -10.84 18.42 2.36
CA GLN A 212 -10.19 18.73 1.12
C GLN A 212 -9.08 19.74 1.38
N TYR A 213 -7.92 19.54 0.76
CA TYR A 213 -6.81 20.47 0.86
C TYR A 213 -6.05 20.53 -0.46
N ARG A 214 -5.58 21.72 -0.84
CA ARG A 214 -4.81 21.94 -2.06
C ARG A 214 -3.35 22.15 -1.70
N ILE A 215 -2.49 21.28 -2.21
CA ILE A 215 -1.04 21.43 -2.12
C ILE A 215 -0.56 22.19 -3.37
N PRO A 216 0.08 23.37 -3.21
CA PRO A 216 0.59 24.14 -4.33
C PRO A 216 1.73 23.42 -5.07
N ALA A 217 1.84 23.67 -6.38
CA ALA A 217 2.97 23.22 -7.19
C ALA A 217 4.32 23.60 -6.57
N GLY A 218 5.29 22.70 -6.65
CA GLY A 218 6.67 22.89 -6.19
C GLY A 218 6.89 22.71 -4.68
N VAL A 219 5.83 22.51 -3.88
CA VAL A 219 5.92 22.16 -2.46
C VAL A 219 6.26 20.68 -2.32
N TRP A 220 7.23 20.34 -1.48
CA TRP A 220 7.47 18.95 -1.11
C TRP A 220 6.32 18.46 -0.24
N GLN A 221 5.72 17.34 -0.63
CA GLN A 221 4.61 16.71 0.06
C GLN A 221 4.92 15.25 0.37
N ALA A 222 4.49 14.80 1.53
CA ALA A 222 4.44 13.39 1.92
C ALA A 222 3.18 13.16 2.76
N GLY A 223 2.76 11.90 2.89
CA GLY A 223 1.60 11.60 3.71
C GLY A 223 1.61 10.19 4.28
N GLU A 224 1.11 10.08 5.51
CA GLU A 224 0.96 8.80 6.18
C GLU A 224 -0.24 8.83 7.11
N LEU A 225 -0.75 7.64 7.42
CA LEU A 225 -1.81 7.46 8.38
C LEU A 225 -1.38 7.96 9.77
N SER A 226 -2.30 8.55 10.54
CA SER A 226 -2.00 8.90 11.93
C SER A 226 -1.61 7.66 12.73
N GLU A 227 -0.76 7.81 13.75
CA GLU A 227 -0.09 6.73 14.51
C GLU A 227 -0.98 5.53 14.90
N PHE A 228 -2.25 5.79 15.26
CA PHE A 228 -3.20 4.75 15.71
C PHE A 228 -4.24 4.35 14.66
N GLY A 229 -4.17 4.89 13.46
CA GLY A 229 -5.07 4.53 12.38
C GLY A 229 -4.84 3.10 11.87
N GLN A 230 -5.86 2.52 11.27
CA GLN A 230 -5.78 1.26 10.54
C GLN A 230 -5.72 1.48 9.04
N TYR A 231 -6.59 2.34 8.53
CA TYR A 231 -6.59 2.75 7.13
C TYR A 231 -7.28 4.11 6.92
N ALA A 232 -6.95 4.77 5.82
CA ALA A 232 -7.69 5.92 5.32
C ALA A 232 -7.82 5.83 3.80
N ILE A 233 -9.03 6.07 3.29
CA ILE A 233 -9.31 6.20 1.87
C ILE A 233 -9.30 7.68 1.53
N PHE A 234 -8.52 8.03 0.51
CA PHE A 234 -8.40 9.38 0.01
C PHE A 234 -8.50 9.41 -1.51
N GLY A 235 -8.62 10.60 -2.08
CA GLY A 235 -8.49 10.82 -3.51
C GLY A 235 -7.61 12.01 -3.80
N CYS A 236 -7.01 12.02 -4.98
CA CYS A 236 -6.26 13.15 -5.50
C CYS A 236 -6.81 13.54 -6.87
N THR A 237 -6.99 14.84 -7.08
CA THR A 237 -7.38 15.42 -8.37
C THR A 237 -6.35 16.44 -8.80
N MET A 238 -5.96 16.40 -10.09
CA MET A 238 -5.03 17.36 -10.69
C MET A 238 -5.61 17.93 -11.98
N ALA A 239 -5.34 19.22 -12.22
CA ALA A 239 -5.63 19.93 -13.46
C ALA A 239 -4.55 21.02 -13.68
N PRO A 240 -3.65 20.90 -14.66
CA PRO A 240 -3.47 19.81 -15.62
C PRO A 240 -3.33 18.43 -14.97
N GLY A 241 -3.75 17.38 -15.68
CA GLY A 241 -3.75 16.03 -15.14
C GLY A 241 -2.33 15.46 -14.97
N PHE A 242 -2.21 14.49 -14.06
CA PHE A 242 -0.96 13.82 -13.75
C PHE A 242 -0.39 13.11 -14.98
N THR A 243 0.92 13.30 -15.17
CA THR A 243 1.78 12.55 -16.08
C THR A 243 3.10 12.32 -15.38
N GLY A 244 3.80 11.21 -15.65
CA GLY A 244 5.03 10.88 -14.92
C GLY A 244 6.12 11.97 -14.95
N ASP A 245 6.08 12.88 -15.92
CA ASP A 245 7.04 14.00 -16.04
C ASP A 245 6.78 15.18 -15.09
N CYS A 246 5.61 15.22 -14.44
CA CYS A 246 5.31 16.26 -13.45
C CYS A 246 5.73 15.86 -12.04
N PHE A 247 6.24 14.65 -11.84
CA PHE A 247 6.63 14.10 -10.54
C PHE A 247 8.15 14.14 -10.32
N GLU A 248 8.55 14.57 -9.14
CA GLU A 248 9.93 14.47 -8.66
C GLU A 248 9.93 13.94 -7.23
N ALA A 249 10.63 12.84 -6.99
CA ALA A 249 10.83 12.26 -5.68
C ALA A 249 12.04 12.89 -4.98
N ALA A 250 11.96 13.08 -3.67
CA ALA A 250 12.98 13.78 -2.91
C ALA A 250 14.18 12.88 -2.56
N ASP A 251 15.37 13.49 -2.51
CA ASP A 251 16.48 12.94 -1.73
C ASP A 251 16.32 13.37 -0.27
N HIS A 252 15.96 12.41 0.59
CA HIS A 252 15.77 12.66 2.01
C HIS A 252 17.02 13.24 2.71
N GLN A 253 18.24 12.96 2.24
CA GLN A 253 19.44 13.54 2.85
C GLN A 253 19.53 15.04 2.56
N VAL A 254 19.13 15.45 1.36
CA VAL A 254 19.03 16.88 0.98
C VAL A 254 17.92 17.55 1.77
N LEU A 255 16.74 16.93 1.85
CA LEU A 255 15.62 17.49 2.63
C LEU A 255 15.98 17.71 4.10
N LYS A 256 16.76 16.84 4.72
CA LYS A 256 17.19 17.03 6.11
C LYS A 256 18.15 18.19 6.32
N ILE A 257 18.90 18.56 5.28
CA ILE A 257 19.77 19.75 5.34
C ILE A 257 18.91 21.01 5.25
N ASP A 258 17.93 21.00 4.35
CA ASP A 258 17.07 22.16 4.08
C ASP A 258 15.98 22.35 5.17
N TYR A 259 15.50 21.26 5.76
CA TYR A 259 14.41 21.21 6.76
C TYR A 259 14.81 20.34 7.98
N PRO A 260 15.84 20.75 8.76
CA PRO A 260 16.40 19.94 9.85
C PRO A 260 15.41 19.66 11.00
N GLU A 261 14.39 20.48 11.18
CA GLU A 261 13.37 20.36 12.22
C GLU A 261 12.41 19.17 12.04
N VAL A 262 12.32 18.62 10.82
CA VAL A 262 11.47 17.47 10.46
C VAL A 262 12.30 16.30 9.93
N ALA A 263 13.56 16.21 10.35
CA ALA A 263 14.49 15.20 9.83
C ALA A 263 14.02 13.76 10.05
N ASP A 264 13.30 13.49 11.14
CA ASP A 264 12.70 12.19 11.43
C ASP A 264 11.59 11.81 10.45
N ILE A 265 10.78 12.79 10.00
CA ILE A 265 9.74 12.60 8.99
C ILE A 265 10.40 12.36 7.62
N CYS A 266 11.46 13.10 7.29
CA CYS A 266 12.24 12.89 6.07
C CYS A 266 12.85 11.48 5.99
N ASP A 267 13.35 10.95 7.11
CA ASP A 267 13.87 9.57 7.17
C ASP A 267 12.75 8.53 7.06
N ARG A 268 11.61 8.77 7.71
CA ARG A 268 10.48 7.83 7.71
C ARG A 268 9.79 7.73 6.34
N LEU A 269 9.68 8.85 5.62
CA LEU A 269 8.99 8.97 4.34
C LEU A 269 9.96 9.16 3.16
N ALA A 270 11.16 8.61 3.29
CA ALA A 270 12.12 8.53 2.20
C ALA A 270 11.63 7.57 1.10
N VAL A 271 11.96 7.89 -0.16
CA VAL A 271 11.58 7.09 -1.32
C VAL A 271 12.35 5.76 -1.37
N ASN A 272 11.72 4.73 -1.93
CA ASN A 272 12.34 3.42 -2.03
C ASN A 272 13.47 3.44 -3.06
N HIS A 273 14.56 2.71 -2.76
CA HIS A 273 15.67 2.47 -3.70
C HIS A 273 16.33 3.72 -4.31
N HIS A 274 16.15 4.90 -3.73
CA HIS A 274 16.66 6.18 -4.24
C HIS A 274 16.15 6.56 -5.65
N GLU A 275 15.01 5.99 -6.08
CA GLU A 275 14.40 6.39 -7.35
C GLU A 275 13.79 7.80 -7.22
N THR A 276 14.16 8.71 -8.12
CA THR A 276 13.71 10.12 -8.08
C THR A 276 12.65 10.46 -9.13
N LYS A 277 12.31 9.51 -10.00
CA LYS A 277 11.38 9.71 -11.13
C LYS A 277 10.48 8.49 -11.32
N MET A 278 9.29 8.75 -11.82
CA MET A 278 8.40 7.67 -12.27
C MET A 278 9.03 6.87 -13.42
N PRO A 279 8.69 5.58 -13.57
CA PRO A 279 9.12 4.76 -14.69
C PRO A 279 8.76 5.39 -16.04
N ALA A 280 9.61 5.16 -17.05
CA ALA A 280 9.35 5.65 -18.40
C ALA A 280 7.99 5.15 -18.93
N GLY A 281 7.16 6.08 -19.43
CA GLY A 281 5.81 5.77 -19.93
C GLY A 281 4.75 5.61 -18.85
N PHE A 282 5.08 5.79 -17.56
CA PHE A 282 4.08 5.78 -16.51
C PHE A 282 3.12 6.98 -16.64
N ALA A 283 1.83 6.68 -16.79
CA ALA A 283 0.77 7.68 -16.94
C ALA A 283 1.00 8.70 -18.08
N SER A 284 1.76 8.31 -19.12
CA SER A 284 1.93 9.09 -20.36
C SER A 284 0.63 9.14 -21.15
#